data_AF-A0A7K9BHM1-F1
#
_entry.id   AF-A0A7K9BHM1-F1
#
_cell.length_a   1.000
_cell.length_b   1.000
_cell.length_c   1.000
_cell.angle_alpha   90.00
_cell.angle_beta   90.00
_cell.angle_gamma   90.00
#
_symmetry.space_group_name_H-M   'P 1'
#
loop_
_entity.id
_entity.type
_entity.pdbx_description
1 polymer ?
#
loop_
_entity_poly.entity_id
_entity_poly.type
_entity_poly.pdbx_seq_one_letter_code
_entity_poly.pdbx_strand_id
1 'polypeptide(L)'
;LYDGPYPPYAGGGGFLMASPLAERLFLASERIPLFPIDDVFLGMCLRSLGVKPEPHLGFRTFGISRRRGSAMNRDPCLYRSLLMVHRLEPDALLAMWDLVQDDRIVCA
;
A
#
# COMPACT_ATOMS: atom_id res chain seq x y z
N LEU A 1 5.56 -16.87 22.20
CA LEU A 1 5.34 -15.45 21.84
C LEU A 1 6.48 -15.01 20.94
N TYR A 2 6.20 -14.19 19.92
CA TYR A 2 7.26 -13.60 19.10
C TYR A 2 7.97 -12.53 19.93
N ASP A 3 9.26 -12.74 20.21
CA ASP A 3 10.06 -11.89 21.12
C ASP A 3 11.19 -11.15 20.40
N GLY A 4 11.13 -11.12 19.07
CA GLY A 4 12.10 -10.43 18.21
C GLY A 4 11.55 -9.15 17.60
N PRO A 5 12.40 -8.32 16.95
CA PRO A 5 11.93 -7.22 16.14
C PRO A 5 11.14 -7.75 14.93
N TYR A 6 10.15 -6.99 14.46
CA TYR A 6 9.43 -7.34 13.24
C TYR A 6 10.37 -7.34 12.03
N PRO A 7 10.20 -8.29 11.09
CA PRO A 7 10.91 -8.22 9.81
C PRO A 7 10.45 -6.98 9.02
N PRO A 8 11.20 -6.54 8.00
CA PRO A 8 10.68 -5.56 7.05
C PRO A 8 9.36 -6.06 6.43
N TYR A 9 8.34 -5.19 6.41
CA TYR A 9 7.03 -5.46 5.81
C TYR A 9 6.46 -4.21 5.13
N ALA A 10 5.55 -4.40 4.17
CA ALA A 10 4.77 -3.32 3.57
C ALA A 10 3.45 -3.18 4.33
N GLY A 11 3.07 -1.96 4.75
CA GLY A 11 1.97 -1.76 5.71
C GLY A 11 0.76 -0.97 5.19
N GLY A 12 -0.43 -1.32 5.68
CA GLY A 12 -1.54 -0.44 6.09
C GLY A 12 -2.42 0.20 5.02
N GLY A 13 -2.11 0.07 3.74
CA GLY A 13 -2.99 0.59 2.68
C GLY A 13 -2.99 -0.24 1.40
N GLY A 14 -1.87 -0.87 1.08
CA GLY A 14 -1.74 -1.73 -0.09
C GLY A 14 -0.28 -1.93 -0.47
N PHE A 15 -0.04 -2.96 -1.25
CA PHE A 15 1.27 -3.31 -1.80
C PHE A 15 1.06 -3.95 -3.18
N LEU A 16 2.12 -3.97 -3.99
CA LEU A 16 2.13 -4.60 -5.30
C LEU A 16 3.16 -5.73 -5.31
N MET A 17 2.80 -6.85 -5.94
CA MET A 17 3.70 -7.98 -6.12
C MET A 17 3.40 -8.67 -7.46
N ALA A 18 4.40 -9.37 -7.99
CA ALA A 18 4.21 -10.25 -9.14
C ALA A 18 3.42 -11.51 -8.74
N SER A 19 2.57 -12.02 -9.64
CA SER A 19 1.73 -13.20 -9.37
C SER A 19 2.52 -14.44 -8.87
N PRO A 20 3.71 -14.77 -9.40
CA PRO A 20 4.48 -15.92 -8.89
C PRO A 20 4.93 -15.76 -7.43
N LEU A 21 5.09 -14.53 -6.93
CA LEU A 21 5.39 -14.30 -5.52
C LEU A 21 4.18 -14.62 -4.64
N ALA A 22 2.96 -14.34 -5.11
CA ALA A 22 1.73 -14.66 -4.38
C ALA A 22 1.59 -16.17 -4.14
N GLU A 23 1.88 -17.00 -5.14
CA GLU A 23 1.87 -18.47 -5.01
C GLU A 23 2.89 -18.96 -3.98
N ARG A 24 4.11 -18.40 -4.01
CA ARG A 24 5.17 -18.71 -3.03
C ARG A 24 4.78 -18.28 -1.62
N LEU A 25 4.12 -17.13 -1.48
CA LEU A 25 3.63 -16.62 -0.20
C LEU A 25 2.52 -17.51 0.37
N PHE A 26 1.62 -18.01 -0.47
CA PHE A 26 0.60 -18.98 -0.06
C PHE A 26 1.25 -20.22 0.57
N LEU A 27 2.22 -20.84 -0.10
CA LEU A 27 2.95 -22.00 0.42
C LEU A 27 3.77 -21.69 1.69
N ALA A 28 4.32 -20.47 1.79
CA ALA A 28 5.01 -20.03 2.99
C ALA A 28 4.05 -19.87 4.18
N SER A 29 2.84 -19.34 3.92
CA SER A 29 1.83 -19.07 4.96
C SER A 29 1.36 -20.33 5.68
N GLU A 30 1.39 -21.49 5.03
CA GLU A 30 1.05 -22.79 5.65
C GLU A 30 2.10 -23.27 6.67
N ARG A 31 3.33 -22.73 6.62
CA ARG A 31 4.46 -23.17 7.45
C ARG A 31 4.82 -22.18 8.55
N ILE A 32 4.39 -20.94 8.42
CA ILE A 32 4.67 -19.88 9.39
C ILE A 32 3.49 -19.77 10.35
N PRO A 33 3.70 -19.83 11.68
CA PRO A 33 2.64 -19.61 12.65
C PRO A 33 1.97 -18.26 12.43
N LEU A 34 0.63 -18.23 12.50
CA LEU A 34 -0.16 -17.02 12.34
C LEU A 34 0.30 -15.93 13.32
N PHE A 35 0.31 -14.70 12.84
CA PHE A 35 0.66 -13.53 13.62
C PHE A 35 -0.51 -12.53 13.64
N PRO A 36 -0.82 -11.86 14.77
CA PRO A 36 -2.02 -11.03 14.89
C PRO A 36 -2.06 -9.76 14.03
N ILE A 37 -0.95 -9.40 13.40
CA ILE A 37 -0.86 -8.26 12.49
C ILE A 37 -0.55 -8.84 11.11
N ASP A 38 -1.51 -8.73 10.20
CA ASP A 38 -1.50 -9.29 8.84
C ASP A 38 -0.28 -8.83 8.02
N ASP A 39 0.02 -7.53 8.01
CA ASP A 39 1.18 -7.00 7.30
C ASP A 39 2.50 -7.55 7.85
N VAL A 40 2.58 -7.73 9.18
CA VAL A 40 3.75 -8.34 9.81
C VAL A 40 3.83 -9.82 9.47
N PHE A 41 2.71 -10.54 9.45
CA PHE A 41 2.64 -11.94 9.02
C PHE A 41 3.12 -12.11 7.57
N LEU A 42 2.70 -11.22 6.67
CA LEU A 42 3.21 -11.15 5.31
C LEU A 42 4.73 -10.93 5.28
N GLY A 43 5.25 -10.01 6.11
CA GLY A 43 6.69 -9.79 6.28
C GLY A 43 7.44 -11.02 6.77
N MET A 44 6.85 -11.81 7.68
CA MET A 44 7.42 -13.08 8.13
C MET A 44 7.49 -14.11 7.00
N CYS A 45 6.45 -14.19 6.17
CA CYS A 45 6.43 -15.04 4.98
C CYS A 45 7.46 -14.59 3.92
N LEU A 46 7.59 -13.28 3.67
CA LEU A 46 8.62 -12.75 2.76
C LEU A 46 10.03 -13.10 3.25
N ARG A 47 10.28 -12.97 4.55
CA ARG A 47 11.57 -13.33 5.17
C ARG A 47 11.89 -14.81 4.99
N SER A 48 10.92 -15.71 5.14
CA SER A 48 11.16 -17.16 4.95
C SER A 48 11.48 -17.51 3.50
N LEU A 49 11.02 -16.71 2.55
CA LEU A 49 11.31 -16.83 1.12
C LEU A 49 12.59 -16.10 0.67
N GLY A 50 13.27 -15.38 1.58
CA GLY A 50 14.44 -14.56 1.26
C GLY A 50 14.12 -13.31 0.42
N VAL A 51 12.86 -12.89 0.38
CA VAL A 51 12.40 -11.71 -0.38
C VAL A 51 12.30 -10.52 0.57
N LYS A 52 12.68 -9.33 0.09
CA LYS A 52 12.55 -8.08 0.85
C LYS A 52 11.54 -7.17 0.17
N PRO A 53 10.61 -6.56 0.92
CA PRO A 53 9.76 -5.51 0.37
C PRO A 53 10.61 -4.26 0.07
N GLU A 54 10.24 -3.54 -0.98
CA GLU A 54 10.91 -2.31 -1.40
C GLU A 54 9.96 -1.11 -1.25
N PRO A 55 10.45 0.04 -0.72
CA PRO A 55 9.63 1.24 -0.61
C PRO A 55 9.43 1.88 -1.99
N HIS A 56 8.21 2.34 -2.26
CA HIS A 56 7.89 3.06 -3.49
C HIS A 56 7.13 4.36 -3.19
N LEU A 57 7.58 5.48 -3.77
CA LEU A 57 7.03 6.82 -3.49
C LEU A 57 5.57 7.00 -3.93
N GLY A 58 5.10 6.13 -4.83
CA GLY A 58 3.70 6.06 -5.26
C GLY A 58 2.73 5.54 -4.19
N PHE A 59 3.20 5.02 -3.06
CA PHE A 59 2.35 4.56 -1.95
C PHE A 59 2.30 5.63 -0.85
N ARG A 60 1.09 6.14 -0.58
CA ARG A 60 0.82 7.19 0.41
C ARG A 60 -0.16 6.69 1.47
N THR A 61 0.33 5.88 2.40
CA THR A 61 -0.46 5.25 3.48
C THR A 61 -0.98 6.25 4.53
N PHE A 62 -0.43 7.47 4.57
CA PHE A 62 -0.80 8.54 5.50
C PHE A 62 -1.29 9.82 4.79
N GLY A 63 -1.84 9.66 3.58
CA GLY A 63 -2.17 10.77 2.69
C GLY A 63 -0.94 11.34 1.96
N ILE A 64 -1.19 12.23 1.01
CA ILE A 64 -0.16 12.91 0.22
C ILE A 64 0.58 13.93 1.09
N SER A 65 -0.17 14.62 1.96
CA SER A 65 0.34 15.53 2.97
C SER A 65 -0.10 15.07 4.36
N ARG A 66 0.84 15.11 5.31
CA ARG A 66 0.60 14.81 6.73
C ARG A 66 -0.46 15.71 7.36
N ARG A 67 -0.70 16.90 6.79
CA ARG A 67 -1.76 17.81 7.24
C ARG A 67 -3.07 17.36 6.62
N ARG A 68 -3.98 16.80 7.42
CA ARG A 68 -5.28 16.26 6.95
C ARG A 68 -6.04 17.24 6.05
N GLY A 69 -6.09 18.53 6.42
CA GLY A 69 -6.78 19.59 5.66
C GLY A 69 -6.00 20.19 4.48
N SER A 70 -4.85 19.63 4.12
CA SER A 70 -4.08 20.14 2.98
C SER A 70 -4.84 19.92 1.66
N ALA A 71 -4.90 20.95 0.82
CA ALA A 71 -5.45 20.85 -0.53
C ALA A 71 -4.75 19.77 -1.37
N MET A 72 -3.47 19.48 -1.08
CA MET A 72 -2.71 18.41 -1.75
C MET A 72 -3.36 17.04 -1.61
N ASN A 73 -4.09 16.77 -0.51
CA ASN A 73 -4.77 15.48 -0.32
C ASN A 73 -6.00 15.31 -1.24
N ARG A 74 -6.38 16.35 -1.97
CA ARG A 74 -7.51 16.38 -2.91
C ARG A 74 -7.09 16.81 -4.32
N ASP A 75 -5.79 16.85 -4.61
CA ASP A 75 -5.26 17.31 -5.90
C ASP A 75 -5.21 16.14 -6.90
N PRO A 76 -6.09 16.10 -7.93
CA PRO A 76 -6.16 14.99 -8.87
C PRO A 76 -4.87 14.78 -9.67
N CYS A 77 -4.06 15.82 -9.87
CA CYS A 77 -2.79 15.71 -10.56
C CYS A 77 -1.76 14.93 -9.77
N LEU A 78 -1.77 15.06 -8.44
CA LEU A 78 -0.95 14.21 -7.58
C LEU A 78 -1.43 12.76 -7.64
N TYR A 79 -2.75 12.51 -7.61
CA TYR A 79 -3.29 11.14 -7.70
C TYR A 79 -2.91 10.44 -9.02
N ARG A 80 -2.84 11.16 -10.15
CA ARG A 80 -2.37 10.59 -11.45
C ARG A 80 -0.95 10.01 -11.41
N SER A 81 -0.10 10.48 -10.51
CA SER A 81 1.30 10.03 -10.38
C SER A 81 1.52 9.00 -9.27
N LEU A 82 0.46 8.61 -8.55
CA LEU A 82 0.51 7.74 -7.39
C LEU A 82 -0.16 6.39 -7.69
N LEU A 83 0.22 5.37 -6.94
CA LEU A 83 -0.33 4.01 -7.07
C LEU A 83 -1.45 3.76 -6.05
N MET A 84 -1.29 4.26 -4.82
CA MET A 84 -2.27 4.09 -3.75
C MET A 84 -2.17 5.23 -2.75
N VAL A 85 -3.31 5.79 -2.36
CA VAL A 85 -3.42 6.83 -1.33
C VAL A 85 -4.47 6.41 -0.31
N HIS A 86 -4.09 6.40 0.97
CA HIS A 86 -5.00 6.15 2.08
C HIS A 86 -5.28 7.46 2.84
N ARG A 87 -6.52 7.85 3.16
CA ARG A 87 -7.81 7.21 2.82
C ARG A 87 -8.71 8.18 2.05
N LEU A 88 -9.53 7.63 1.16
CA LEU A 88 -10.71 8.31 0.63
C LEU A 88 -11.95 7.56 1.13
N GLU A 89 -12.96 8.31 1.56
CA GLU A 89 -14.30 7.75 1.82
C GLU A 89 -14.94 7.34 0.47
N PRO A 90 -15.93 6.41 0.45
CA PRO A 90 -16.48 5.86 -0.79
C PRO A 90 -16.89 6.91 -1.84
N ASP A 91 -17.64 7.95 -1.43
CA ASP A 91 -18.07 9.01 -2.34
C ASP A 91 -16.88 9.84 -2.86
N ALA A 92 -15.89 10.09 -1.99
CA ALA A 92 -14.70 10.84 -2.36
C ALA A 92 -13.79 10.02 -3.31
N LEU A 93 -13.78 8.69 -3.18
CA LEU A 93 -13.06 7.80 -4.09
C LEU A 93 -13.64 7.86 -5.50
N LEU A 94 -14.97 7.78 -5.63
CA LEU A 94 -15.66 7.89 -6.92
C LEU A 94 -15.44 9.26 -7.55
N ALA A 95 -15.60 10.34 -6.77
CA ALA A 95 -15.36 11.69 -7.26
C ALA A 95 -13.90 11.90 -7.71
N MET A 96 -12.93 11.34 -6.97
CA MET A 96 -11.52 11.42 -7.35
C MET A 96 -11.23 10.60 -8.61
N TRP A 97 -11.86 9.44 -8.77
CA TRP A 97 -11.72 8.64 -9.99
C TRP A 97 -12.16 9.43 -11.22
N ASP A 98 -13.32 10.08 -11.17
CA ASP A 98 -13.82 10.91 -12.27
C ASP A 98 -12.86 12.06 -12.61
N LEU A 99 -12.32 12.74 -11.59
CA LEU A 99 -11.34 13.82 -11.78
C LEU A 99 -10.03 13.30 -12.38
N VAL A 100 -9.51 12.16 -11.89
CA VAL A 100 -8.26 11.58 -12.39
C VAL A 100 -8.39 11.18 -13.87
N GLN A 101 -9.57 10.72 -14.30
CA GLN A 101 -9.84 10.33 -15.69
C GLN A 101 -10.27 11.50 -16.59
N ASP A 102 -10.50 12.69 -16.06
CA ASP A 102 -10.95 13.84 -16.87
C ASP A 102 -9.79 14.48 -17.66
N ASP A 103 -9.72 14.19 -18.95
CA ASP A 103 -8.70 14.75 -19.87
C ASP A 103 -8.73 16.29 -19.98
N ARG A 104 -9.80 16.96 -19.51
CA ARG A 104 -9.86 18.43 -19.46
C ARG A 104 -9.03 19.00 -18.31
N ILE A 105 -8.66 18.19 -17.32
CA ILE A 105 -7.76 18.60 -16.24
C ILE A 105 -6.32 18.57 -16.74
N VAL A 106 -5.73 19.76 -16.87
CA VAL A 106 -4.32 19.95 -17.22
C VAL A 106 -3.48 19.92 -15.95
N CYS A 107 -2.59 18.94 -15.87
CA CYS A 107 -1.58 18.85 -14.83
C CYS A 107 -0.29 19.49 -15.33
N ALA A 108 0.29 20.37 -14.52
CA ALA A 108 1.51 21.11 -14.84
C ALA A 108 2.78 20.27 -14.59
#